data_AF-A0A1Q5WQE0-F1
#
_entry.id   AF-A0A1Q5WQE0-F1
#
_cell.length_a   1.000
_cell.length_b   1.000
_cell.length_c   1.000
_cell.angle_alpha   90.00
_cell.angle_beta   90.00
_cell.angle_gamma   90.00
#
_symmetry.space_group_name_H-M   'P 1'
#
loop_
_entity.id
_entity.type
_entity.pdbx_description
1 polymer ?
#
loop_
_entity_poly.entity_id
_entity_poly.type
_entity_poly.pdbx_seq_one_letter_code
_entity_poly.pdbx_strand_id
1 'polypeptide(L)'
;MSTDELTTVRERNELIMKVPELRAASLNNMTQMMQLIMELIAKRVGRNPEDLAVRTFAGAIIGVNISVMLYYAENPDADFAKLLDEALSKLEEGLPL
;
A
#
# COMPACT_ATOMS: atom_id res chain seq x y z
N MET A 1 -1.06 -15.66 7.29
CA MET A 1 0.37 -15.42 7.56
C MET A 1 0.66 -15.95 8.96
N SER A 2 1.80 -16.61 9.17
CA SER A 2 2.17 -17.08 10.52
C SER A 2 2.66 -15.92 11.38
N THR A 3 2.61 -16.07 12.71
CA THR A 3 3.08 -15.05 13.67
C THR A 3 4.55 -14.69 13.46
N ASP A 4 5.37 -15.66 13.02
CA ASP A 4 6.79 -15.46 12.70
C ASP A 4 6.97 -14.63 11.42
N GLU A 5 6.12 -14.82 10.40
CA GLU A 5 6.14 -14.01 9.18
C GLU A 5 5.81 -12.54 9.48
N LEU A 6 4.83 -12.30 10.36
CA LEU A 6 4.41 -10.95 10.75
C LEU A 6 5.47 -10.22 11.56
N THR A 7 6.10 -10.92 12.51
CA THR A 7 7.21 -10.36 13.31
C THR A 7 8.38 -10.00 12.40
N THR A 8 8.73 -10.87 11.47
CA THR A 8 9.78 -10.63 10.47
C THR A 8 9.47 -9.40 9.61
N VAL A 9 8.22 -9.25 9.15
CA VAL A 9 7.79 -8.09 8.36
C VAL A 9 7.91 -6.79 9.17
N ARG A 10 7.52 -6.80 10.45
CA ARG A 10 7.64 -5.65 11.33
C ARG A 10 9.10 -5.26 11.56
N GLU A 11 9.95 -6.20 11.97
CA GLU A 11 11.38 -5.95 12.23
C GLU A 11 12.09 -5.41 10.98
N ARG A 12 11.77 -5.99 9.80
CA ARG A 12 12.26 -5.49 8.51
C ARG A 12 11.80 -4.06 8.24
N ASN A 13 10.53 -3.74 8.46
CA ASN A 13 10.00 -2.40 8.25
C ASN A 13 10.64 -1.37 9.20
N GLU A 14 10.86 -1.74 10.46
CA GLU A 14 11.58 -0.89 11.43
C GLU A 14 13.03 -0.62 10.98
N LEU A 15 13.73 -1.63 10.45
CA LEU A 15 15.09 -1.47 9.93
C LEU A 15 15.12 -0.58 8.68
N ILE A 16 14.16 -0.79 7.77
CA ILE A 16 13.99 0.01 6.56
C ILE A 16 13.84 1.50 6.91
N MET A 17 13.05 1.82 7.93
CA MET A 17 12.80 3.22 8.33
C MET A 17 14.01 3.89 9.01
N LYS A 18 14.90 3.10 9.63
CA LYS A 18 16.10 3.62 10.32
C LYS A 18 17.27 3.93 9.37
N VAL A 19 17.35 3.26 8.21
CA VAL A 19 18.48 3.39 7.28
C VAL A 19 18.07 4.22 6.05
N PRO A 20 18.70 5.38 5.77
CA PRO A 20 18.35 6.25 4.63
C PRO A 20 18.30 5.54 3.28
N GLU A 21 19.26 4.66 3.02
CA GLU A 21 19.39 3.90 1.77
C GLU A 21 18.25 2.90 1.62
N LEU A 22 17.83 2.26 2.72
CA LEU A 22 16.69 1.34 2.72
C LEU A 22 15.35 2.07 2.56
N ARG A 23 15.22 3.29 3.10
CA ARG A 23 14.06 4.15 2.84
C ARG A 23 13.94 4.50 1.36
N ALA A 24 15.04 4.92 0.74
CA ALA A 24 15.07 5.25 -0.69
C ALA A 24 14.73 4.02 -1.56
N ALA A 25 15.31 2.86 -1.25
CA ALA A 25 14.99 1.61 -1.93
C ALA A 25 13.54 1.20 -1.75
N SER A 26 12.97 1.39 -0.55
CA SER A 26 11.57 1.07 -0.27
C SER A 26 10.61 1.99 -1.00
N LEU A 27 10.93 3.29 -1.07
CA LEU A 27 10.18 4.23 -1.90
C LEU A 27 10.23 3.84 -3.38
N ASN A 28 11.39 3.40 -3.88
CA ASN A 28 11.53 2.92 -5.26
C ASN A 28 10.76 1.62 -5.53
N ASN A 29 10.63 0.74 -4.54
CA ASN A 29 9.77 -0.45 -4.66
C ASN A 29 8.29 -0.06 -4.68
N MET A 30 7.88 0.93 -3.88
CA MET A 30 6.52 1.45 -3.89
C MET A 30 6.16 2.11 -5.23
N THR A 31 7.08 2.87 -5.84
CA THR A 31 6.84 3.48 -7.15
C THR A 31 6.72 2.45 -8.27
N GLN A 32 7.50 1.37 -8.22
CA GLN A 32 7.33 0.24 -9.16
C GLN A 32 5.97 -0.45 -8.99
N MET A 33 5.54 -0.68 -7.74
CA MET A 33 4.22 -1.25 -7.47
C MET A 33 3.09 -0.33 -7.94
N MET A 34 3.26 0.99 -7.78
CA MET A 34 2.34 1.99 -8.31
C MET A 34 2.26 1.92 -9.84
N GLN A 35 3.39 1.78 -10.54
CA GLN A 35 3.44 1.64 -12.01
C GLN A 35 2.63 0.43 -12.49
N LEU A 36 2.76 -0.72 -11.82
CA LEU A 36 1.95 -1.90 -12.15
C LEU A 36 0.44 -1.61 -12.06
N ILE A 37 0.01 -0.94 -10.99
CA ILE A 37 -1.40 -0.58 -10.80
C ILE A 37 -1.87 0.40 -11.89
N MET A 38 -1.04 1.39 -12.22
CA MET A 38 -1.35 2.35 -13.28
C MET A 38 -1.56 1.66 -14.63
N GLU A 39 -0.67 0.74 -15.02
CA GLU A 39 -0.79 -0.03 -16.27
C GLU A 39 -2.08 -0.86 -16.31
N LEU A 40 -2.37 -1.58 -15.23
CA LEU A 40 -3.55 -2.43 -15.11
C LEU A 40 -4.85 -1.63 -15.21
N ILE A 41 -4.93 -0.51 -14.48
CA ILE A 41 -6.12 0.33 -14.45
C ILE A 41 -6.30 1.08 -15.77
N ALA A 42 -5.23 1.67 -16.31
CA ALA A 42 -5.27 2.35 -17.60
C ALA A 42 -5.81 1.45 -18.71
N LYS A 43 -5.34 0.20 -18.78
CA LYS A 43 -5.85 -0.80 -19.73
C LYS A 43 -7.33 -1.09 -19.50
N ARG A 44 -7.78 -1.19 -18.25
CA ARG A 44 -9.18 -1.47 -17.89
C ARG A 44 -10.12 -0.33 -18.26
N VAL A 45 -9.68 0.92 -18.13
CA VAL A 45 -10.53 2.11 -18.36
C VAL A 45 -10.28 2.78 -19.72
N GLY A 46 -9.38 2.25 -20.55
CA GLY A 46 -9.04 2.81 -21.87
C GLY A 46 -8.34 4.17 -21.81
N ARG A 47 -7.53 4.41 -20.77
CA ARG A 47 -6.78 5.66 -20.58
C ARG A 47 -5.27 5.47 -20.70
N ASN A 48 -4.53 6.57 -20.72
CA ASN A 48 -3.07 6.56 -20.62
C ASN A 48 -2.66 6.25 -19.16
N PRO A 49 -1.72 5.32 -18.89
CA PRO A 49 -1.16 5.09 -17.55
C PRO A 49 -0.62 6.35 -16.87
N GLU A 50 -0.17 7.32 -17.67
CA GLU A 50 0.40 8.58 -17.20
C GLU A 50 -0.66 9.68 -17.00
N ASP A 51 -1.94 9.40 -17.26
CA ASP A 51 -3.04 10.31 -16.94
C ASP A 51 -3.06 10.59 -15.43
N LEU A 52 -3.21 11.87 -15.06
CA LEU A 52 -3.30 12.31 -13.67
C LEU A 52 -4.36 11.52 -12.89
N ALA A 53 -5.52 11.22 -13.50
CA ALA A 53 -6.57 10.46 -12.84
C ALA A 53 -6.12 9.01 -12.51
N VAL A 54 -5.39 8.36 -13.41
CA VAL A 54 -4.85 7.01 -13.21
C VAL A 54 -3.75 7.03 -12.16
N ARG A 55 -2.83 8.00 -12.25
CA ARG A 55 -1.77 8.24 -11.25
C ARG A 55 -2.35 8.48 -9.86
N THR A 56 -3.35 9.35 -9.73
CA THR A 56 -4.01 9.64 -8.44
C THR A 56 -4.70 8.41 -7.87
N PHE A 57 -5.42 7.65 -8.70
CA PHE A 57 -6.08 6.41 -8.27
C PHE A 57 -5.08 5.37 -7.75
N ALA A 58 -4.01 5.12 -8.51
CA ALA A 58 -2.96 4.18 -8.09
C ALA A 58 -2.28 4.64 -6.79
N GLY A 59 -1.97 5.93 -6.67
CA GLY A 59 -1.38 6.50 -5.46
C GLY A 59 -2.28 6.35 -4.23
N ALA A 60 -3.59 6.52 -4.39
CA ALA A 60 -4.56 6.34 -3.30
C ALA A 60 -4.59 4.89 -2.79
N ILE A 61 -4.62 3.91 -3.70
CA ILE A 61 -4.57 2.48 -3.34
C ILE A 61 -3.28 2.14 -2.58
N ILE A 62 -2.14 2.62 -3.08
CA ILE A 62 -0.85 2.42 -2.42
C ILE A 62 -0.86 3.04 -1.02
N GLY A 63 -1.39 4.25 -0.87
CA GLY A 63 -1.53 4.92 0.43
C GLY A 63 -2.37 4.12 1.43
N VAL A 64 -3.51 3.59 0.99
CA VAL A 64 -4.35 2.69 1.81
C VAL A 64 -3.56 1.44 2.24
N ASN A 65 -2.88 0.78 1.30
CA ASN A 65 -2.11 -0.43 1.60
C ASN A 65 -1.01 -0.17 2.65
N ILE A 66 -0.27 0.95 2.52
CA ILE A 66 0.74 1.36 3.49
C ILE A 66 0.12 1.59 4.86
N SER A 67 -0.99 2.32 4.93
CA SER A 67 -1.68 2.62 6.19
C SER A 67 -2.11 1.35 6.92
N VAL A 68 -2.68 0.39 6.18
CA VAL A 68 -3.10 -0.91 6.74
C VAL A 68 -1.91 -1.72 7.22
N MET A 69 -0.82 -1.78 6.45
CA MET A 69 0.40 -2.50 6.86
C MET A 69 1.01 -1.93 8.15
N LEU A 70 1.03 -0.59 8.30
CA LEU A 70 1.54 0.06 9.50
C LEU A 70 0.62 -0.21 10.70
N TYR A 71 -0.69 -0.04 10.53
CA TYR A 71 -1.66 -0.32 11.58
C TYR A 71 -1.60 -1.79 12.04
N TYR A 72 -1.47 -2.72 11.11
CA TYR A 72 -1.34 -4.14 11.40
C TYR A 72 -0.06 -4.48 12.17
N ALA A 73 1.06 -3.79 11.87
CA ALA A 73 2.32 -4.00 12.59
C ALA A 73 2.21 -3.61 14.08
N GLU A 74 1.33 -2.66 14.41
CA GLU A 74 1.00 -2.26 15.79
C GLU A 74 -0.09 -3.16 16.42
N ASN A 75 -0.92 -3.81 15.59
CA ASN A 75 -2.07 -4.62 16.00
C ASN A 75 -2.05 -6.02 15.32
N PRO A 76 -1.07 -6.88 15.63
CA PRO A 76 -0.82 -8.12 14.88
C PRO A 76 -1.93 -9.17 15.02
N ASP A 77 -2.78 -9.07 16.04
CA ASP A 77 -3.93 -9.97 16.25
C ASP A 77 -5.14 -9.60 15.39
N ALA A 78 -5.11 -8.46 14.69
CA ALA A 78 -6.18 -8.06 13.79
C ALA A 78 -6.23 -8.99 12.56
N ASP A 79 -7.35 -8.97 11.83
CA ASP A 79 -7.46 -9.62 10.53
C ASP A 79 -7.02 -8.65 9.43
N PHE A 80 -5.87 -8.93 8.82
CA PHE A 80 -5.30 -8.09 7.77
C PHE A 80 -6.25 -7.92 6.57
N ALA A 81 -6.91 -9.01 6.15
CA ALA A 81 -7.78 -8.99 4.98
C ALA A 81 -9.00 -8.12 5.26
N LYS A 82 -9.57 -8.24 6.47
CA LYS A 82 -10.69 -7.40 6.91
C LYS A 82 -10.30 -5.92 7.02
N LEU A 83 -9.13 -5.62 7.60
CA LEU A 83 -8.62 -4.26 7.69
C LEU A 83 -8.40 -3.63 6.31
N LEU A 84 -7.86 -4.40 5.36
CA LEU A 84 -7.66 -3.92 4.00
C LEU A 84 -9.00 -3.66 3.29
N ASP A 85 -9.96 -4.56 3.44
CA ASP A 85 -11.31 -4.43 2.86
C ASP A 85 -12.05 -3.20 3.42
N GLU A 86 -12.01 -2.99 4.73
CA GLU A 86 -12.60 -1.82 5.39
C GLU A 86 -11.94 -0.51 4.90
N ALA A 87 -10.61 -0.49 4.77
CA ALA A 87 -9.88 0.69 4.33
C ALA A 87 -10.11 1.00 2.84
N LEU A 88 -10.22 -0.02 1.99
CA LEU A 88 -10.59 0.14 0.58
C LEU A 88 -12.04 0.60 0.42
N SER A 89 -12.96 0.08 1.24
CA SER A 89 -14.36 0.54 1.25
C SER A 89 -14.45 2.02 1.61
N LYS A 90 -13.69 2.48 2.62
CA LYS A 90 -13.60 3.92 2.95
C LYS A 90 -13.08 4.74 1.78
N LEU A 91 -12.10 4.24 1.03
CA LEU A 91 -11.59 4.93 -0.16
C LEU A 91 -12.65 5.00 -1.27
N GLU A 92 -13.39 3.92 -1.50
CA GLU A 92 -14.49 3.86 -2.47
C GLU A 92 -15.61 4.86 -2.12
N GLU A 93 -15.92 5.01 -0.83
CA GLU A 93 -16.91 5.98 -0.32
C GLU A 93 -16.43 7.45 -0.37
N GLY A 94 -15.18 7.71 -0.74
CA GLY A 94 -14.60 9.06 -0.80
C GLY A 94 -14.02 9.56 0.53
N LEU A 95 -13.56 8.64 1.39
CA LEU A 95 -12.95 8.89 2.70
C LEU A 95 -13.84 9.67 3.68
N PRO A 96 -15.09 9.21 3.96
CA PRO A 96 -15.89 9.77 5.03
C PRO A 96 -15.24 9.43 6.39
N LEU A 97 -15.11 10.45 7.25
CA LEU A 97 -14.64 10.32 8.64
C LEU A 97 -15.81 10.38 9.62
#